data_AF-A0A0A2T8E0-F1
#
_entry.id   AF-A0A0A2T8E0-F1
#
_cell.length_a   1.000
_cell.length_b   1.000
_cell.length_c   1.000
_cell.angle_alpha   90.00
_cell.angle_beta   90.00
_cell.angle_gamma   90.00
#
_symmetry.space_group_name_H-M   'P 1'
#
loop_
_entity.id
_entity.type
_entity.pdbx_description
1 polymer ?
#
loop_
_entity_poly.entity_id
_entity_poly.type
_entity_poly.pdbx_seq_one_letter_code
_entity_poly.pdbx_strand_id
1 'polypeptide(L)'
;MAKQLNPPIKIVFLNESSYQLVNANDNSIIEDNIPYNAGSGSTVFPTPGGFDPGYRVSLSGAMTTGDSFSLDYNVNGDSDNRNGLLFSKLFLDGSIDGNNLTLTQAYQDFMFRISVLTNESQINQKAADNFQNQLQSMHDTISGVSLEEEAMNLSRLQEFYLANAQILEAAKLTMDSIFSLFRG
;
A
#
# COMPACT_ATOMS: atom_id res chain seq x y z
N MET A 1 -22.31 24.55 22.48
CA MET A 1 -22.27 24.43 23.95
C MET A 1 -20.87 24.85 24.38
N ALA A 2 -20.73 25.85 25.25
CA ALA A 2 -19.43 26.27 25.75
C ALA A 2 -18.81 25.09 26.53
N LYS A 3 -17.58 24.71 26.18
CA LYS A 3 -16.82 23.73 26.98
C LYS A 3 -16.47 24.44 28.29
N GLN A 4 -17.04 23.98 29.40
CA GLN A 4 -16.79 24.53 30.73
C GLN A 4 -16.15 23.45 31.60
N LEU A 5 -15.12 23.81 32.37
CA LEU A 5 -14.54 22.91 33.35
C LEU A 5 -15.58 22.67 34.44
N ASN A 6 -15.80 21.41 34.82
CA ASN A 6 -16.81 21.05 35.80
C ASN A 6 -16.18 20.26 36.97
N PRO A 7 -16.11 20.84 38.18
CA PRO A 7 -16.39 22.25 38.49
C PRO A 7 -15.31 23.18 37.91
N PRO A 8 -15.62 24.46 37.68
CA PRO A 8 -14.61 25.45 37.31
C PRO A 8 -13.79 25.79 38.54
N ILE A 9 -12.45 25.78 38.41
CA ILE A 9 -11.56 25.82 39.57
C ILE A 9 -10.71 27.09 39.57
N LYS A 10 -10.56 27.67 40.75
CA LYS A 10 -9.65 28.76 41.05
C LYS A 10 -8.74 28.37 42.20
N ILE A 11 -7.44 28.61 42.02
CA ILE A 11 -6.41 28.39 43.03
C ILE A 11 -6.17 29.73 43.70
N VAL A 12 -6.18 29.80 45.03
CA VAL A 12 -5.95 31.02 45.79
C VAL A 12 -4.90 30.77 46.86
N PHE A 13 -3.79 31.51 46.82
CA PHE A 13 -2.73 31.40 47.80
C PHE A 13 -3.10 32.10 49.10
N LEU A 14 -3.04 31.35 50.20
CA LEU A 14 -3.26 31.86 51.55
C LEU A 14 -1.98 32.49 52.10
N ASN A 15 -0.83 31.91 51.74
CA ASN A 15 0.51 32.37 52.08
C ASN A 15 1.54 31.74 51.12
N GLU A 16 2.83 31.98 51.36
CA GLU A 16 3.92 31.51 50.50
C GLU A 16 4.09 29.98 50.45
N SER A 17 3.45 29.24 51.36
CA SER A 17 3.59 27.78 51.50
C SER A 17 2.27 27.02 51.45
N SER A 18 1.15 27.69 51.20
CA SER A 18 -0.16 27.03 51.11
C SER A 18 -1.17 27.79 50.25
N TYR A 19 -2.06 27.03 49.63
CA TYR A 19 -3.17 27.53 48.84
C TYR A 19 -4.45 26.77 49.15
N GLN A 20 -5.56 27.33 48.73
CA GLN A 20 -6.87 26.70 48.73
C GLN A 20 -7.39 26.58 47.30
N LEU A 21 -8.24 25.58 47.08
CA LEU A 21 -9.02 25.41 45.88
C LEU A 21 -10.44 25.87 46.14
N VAL A 22 -10.91 26.77 45.29
CA VAL A 22 -12.28 27.25 45.34
C VAL A 22 -12.95 27.05 43.99
N ASN A 23 -14.27 26.89 44.00
CA ASN A 23 -15.07 26.93 42.79
C ASN A 23 -15.06 28.36 42.24
N ALA A 24 -14.67 28.51 40.97
CA ALA A 24 -14.48 29.82 40.35
C ALA A 24 -15.79 30.63 40.19
N ASN A 25 -16.96 29.96 40.22
CA ASN A 25 -18.25 30.62 40.04
C ASN A 25 -18.81 31.22 41.33
N ASP A 26 -18.70 30.51 42.45
CA ASP A 26 -19.34 30.87 43.72
C ASP A 26 -18.37 31.04 44.90
N ASN A 27 -17.06 30.84 44.66
CA ASN A 27 -15.99 30.87 45.66
C ASN A 27 -16.18 29.86 46.81
N SER A 28 -17.01 28.83 46.64
CA SER A 28 -17.10 27.74 47.61
C SER A 28 -15.77 26.99 47.71
N ILE A 29 -15.33 26.68 48.92
CA ILE A 29 -14.06 25.96 49.15
C ILE A 29 -14.25 24.50 48.77
N ILE A 30 -13.41 24.03 47.85
CA ILE A 30 -13.31 22.62 47.44
C ILE A 30 -12.36 21.89 48.39
N GLU A 31 -11.18 22.48 48.62
CA GLU A 31 -10.18 21.97 49.54
C GLU A 31 -9.32 23.13 50.04
N ASP A 32 -8.95 23.11 51.32
CA ASP A 32 -8.25 24.19 52.01
C ASP A 32 -6.85 23.76 52.47
N ASN A 33 -5.98 24.74 52.67
CA ASN A 33 -4.63 24.58 53.26
C ASN A 33 -3.77 23.50 52.58
N ILE A 34 -3.79 23.46 51.24
CA ILE A 34 -2.97 22.54 50.44
C ILE A 34 -1.52 23.06 50.43
N PRO A 35 -0.52 22.21 50.75
CA PRO A 35 0.87 22.63 50.83
C PRO A 35 1.46 22.98 49.47
N TYR A 36 2.28 24.03 49.45
CA TYR A 36 3.03 24.51 48.30
C TYR A 36 4.51 24.66 48.63
N ASN A 37 5.38 24.28 47.69
CA ASN A 37 6.81 24.48 47.79
C ASN A 37 7.31 25.29 46.59
N ALA A 38 7.75 26.52 46.83
CA ALA A 38 8.25 27.43 45.80
C ALA A 38 9.57 26.94 45.16
N GLY A 39 10.38 26.15 45.88
CA GLY A 39 11.69 25.68 45.42
C GLY A 39 11.63 24.49 44.45
N SER A 40 10.66 23.60 44.62
CA SER A 40 10.46 22.44 43.74
C SER A 40 9.27 22.58 42.77
N GLY A 41 8.41 23.59 42.98
CA GLY A 41 7.07 23.60 42.43
C GLY A 41 6.17 22.54 43.07
N SER A 42 4.88 22.60 42.76
CA SER A 42 3.86 21.66 43.24
C SER A 42 2.89 21.29 42.13
N THR A 43 2.53 20.00 42.07
CA THR A 43 1.40 19.53 41.25
C THR A 43 0.11 19.76 42.03
N VAL A 44 -0.83 20.49 41.42
CA VAL A 44 -2.09 20.87 42.07
C VAL A 44 -3.07 19.70 42.12
N PHE A 45 -3.08 18.86 41.08
CA PHE A 45 -3.97 17.71 40.95
C PHE A 45 -3.17 16.42 40.72
N PRO A 46 -3.57 15.29 41.33
CA PRO A 46 -4.64 15.16 42.34
C PRO A 46 -4.27 15.91 43.62
N THR A 47 -5.28 16.44 44.31
CA THR A 47 -5.06 17.10 45.59
C THR A 47 -4.75 16.07 46.69
N PRO A 48 -4.11 16.47 47.80
CA PRO A 48 -3.94 15.60 48.97
C PRO A 48 -5.26 15.04 49.51
N GLY A 49 -6.36 15.80 49.42
CA GLY A 49 -7.72 15.38 49.78
C GLY A 49 -8.39 14.43 48.76
N GLY A 50 -7.70 14.06 47.68
CA GLY A 50 -8.17 13.08 46.70
C GLY A 50 -9.06 13.65 45.59
N PHE A 51 -9.15 14.97 45.46
CA PHE A 51 -9.87 15.61 44.36
C PHE A 51 -9.01 15.59 43.08
N ASP A 52 -9.53 14.95 42.03
CA ASP A 52 -8.88 14.89 40.70
C ASP A 52 -9.91 15.23 39.60
N PRO A 53 -9.81 16.40 38.96
CA PRO A 53 -10.70 16.81 37.89
C PRO A 53 -10.31 16.21 36.52
N GLY A 54 -9.28 15.34 36.45
CA GLY A 54 -8.87 14.64 35.23
C GLY A 54 -7.86 15.38 34.35
N TYR A 55 -7.36 16.54 34.80
CA TYR A 55 -6.27 17.28 34.17
C TYR A 55 -5.13 17.52 35.17
N ARG A 56 -3.96 17.93 34.67
CA ARG A 56 -2.76 18.14 35.49
C ARG A 56 -2.31 19.59 35.39
N VAL A 57 -1.98 20.17 36.53
CA VAL A 57 -1.53 21.55 36.67
C VAL A 57 -0.32 21.53 37.58
N SER A 58 0.74 22.20 37.16
CA SER A 58 1.94 22.40 37.96
C SER A 58 2.13 23.89 38.18
N LEU A 59 2.33 24.29 39.42
CA LEU A 59 2.68 25.66 39.80
C LEU A 59 4.13 25.69 40.26
N SER A 60 4.85 26.75 39.90
CA SER A 60 6.23 26.99 40.33
C SER A 60 6.47 28.49 40.53
N GLY A 61 7.47 28.84 41.34
CA GLY A 61 7.83 30.22 41.67
C GLY A 61 7.42 30.65 43.09
N ALA A 62 7.86 31.84 43.50
CA ALA A 62 7.46 32.43 44.76
C ALA A 62 6.05 33.02 44.63
N MET A 63 5.15 32.61 45.53
CA MET A 63 3.76 33.06 45.58
C MET A 63 3.53 33.86 46.86
N THR A 64 2.64 34.83 46.83
CA THR A 64 2.29 35.69 47.96
C THR A 64 0.81 35.54 48.31
N THR A 65 0.44 35.96 49.52
CA THR A 65 -0.97 35.94 49.96
C THR A 65 -1.84 36.77 49.01
N GLY A 66 -2.91 36.15 48.51
CA GLY A 66 -3.86 36.80 47.59
C GLY A 66 -3.60 36.52 46.11
N ASP A 67 -2.48 35.87 45.76
CA ASP A 67 -2.26 35.40 44.39
C ASP A 67 -3.31 34.37 44.01
N SER A 68 -3.88 34.51 42.81
CA SER A 68 -4.90 33.59 42.34
C SER A 68 -4.75 33.23 40.87
N PHE A 69 -5.04 31.97 40.57
CA PHE A 69 -4.97 31.40 39.23
C PHE A 69 -6.34 30.83 38.86
N SER A 70 -6.92 31.30 37.77
CA SER A 70 -8.12 30.70 37.19
C SER A 70 -7.76 29.73 36.09
N LEU A 71 -8.52 28.65 35.99
CA LEU A 71 -8.38 27.68 34.91
C LEU A 71 -9.62 27.77 34.03
N ASP A 72 -9.39 28.02 32.75
CA ASP A 72 -10.43 28.17 31.75
C ASP A 72 -10.05 27.40 30.47
N TYR A 73 -11.06 26.95 29.72
CA TYR A 73 -10.80 26.35 28.41
C TYR A 73 -10.23 27.41 27.45
N ASN A 74 -9.22 27.02 26.67
CA ASN A 74 -8.73 27.87 25.60
C ASN A 74 -9.83 28.03 24.53
N VAL A 75 -10.46 29.21 24.50
CA VAL A 75 -11.52 29.56 23.55
C VAL A 75 -10.97 29.98 22.18
N ASN A 76 -9.67 30.30 22.09
CA ASN A 76 -8.99 30.82 20.89
C ASN A 76 -7.83 29.90 20.45
N GLY A 77 -8.02 28.57 20.55
CA GLY A 77 -7.00 27.55 20.27
C GLY A 77 -6.66 27.33 18.79
N ASP A 78 -6.94 28.28 17.91
CA ASP A 78 -6.84 28.11 16.45
C ASP A 78 -5.41 28.31 15.89
N SER A 79 -4.41 28.59 16.74
CA SER A 79 -3.05 28.97 16.30
C SER A 79 -1.91 28.07 16.81
N ASP A 80 -2.18 27.04 17.62
CA ASP A 80 -1.13 26.09 18.02
C ASP A 80 -0.93 25.00 16.96
N ASN A 81 -0.08 25.29 15.97
CA ASN A 81 0.30 24.34 14.93
C ASN A 81 1.64 23.63 15.22
N ARG A 82 2.07 23.53 16.49
CA ARG A 82 3.36 22.88 16.81
C ARG A 82 3.39 21.42 16.38
N ASN A 83 2.28 20.68 16.57
CA ASN A 83 2.19 19.29 16.13
C ASN A 83 2.21 19.17 14.59
N GLY A 84 1.50 20.05 13.87
CA GLY A 84 1.56 20.06 12.40
C GLY A 84 2.95 20.43 11.88
N LEU A 85 3.66 21.33 12.56
CA LEU A 85 5.05 21.63 12.25
C LEU A 85 5.98 20.42 12.51
N LEU A 86 5.78 19.67 13.59
CA LEU A 86 6.52 18.43 13.86
C LEU A 86 6.25 17.37 12.79
N PHE A 87 4.99 17.19 12.37
CA PHE A 87 4.65 16.31 11.25
C PHE A 87 5.30 16.74 9.94
N SER A 88 5.28 18.04 9.61
CA SER A 88 5.96 18.55 8.42
C SER A 88 7.46 18.31 8.47
N LYS A 89 8.07 18.40 9.66
CA LYS A 89 9.51 18.11 9.83
C LYS A 89 9.82 16.64 9.59
N LEU A 90 8.96 15.70 10.00
CA LEU A 90 9.16 14.27 9.72
C LEU A 90 9.25 13.96 8.22
N PHE A 91 8.52 14.69 7.37
CA PHE A 91 8.63 14.51 5.91
C PHE A 91 9.98 14.96 5.33
N LEU A 92 10.64 15.90 6.01
CA LEU A 92 11.96 16.43 5.66
C LEU A 92 13.09 15.77 6.47
N ASP A 93 12.73 15.03 7.50
CA ASP A 93 13.68 14.39 8.39
C ASP A 93 14.33 13.23 7.64
N GLY A 94 15.65 13.30 7.50
CA GLY A 94 16.45 12.35 6.74
C GLY A 94 16.63 11.02 7.44
N SER A 95 15.77 10.66 8.41
CA SER A 95 16.00 9.59 9.37
C SER A 95 15.80 8.17 8.82
N ILE A 96 15.39 8.02 7.56
CA ILE A 96 15.19 6.71 6.93
C ILE A 96 16.52 6.19 6.38
N ASP A 97 16.67 4.86 6.38
CA ASP A 97 17.86 4.17 5.88
C ASP A 97 19.17 4.63 6.55
N GLY A 98 19.20 4.59 7.88
CA GLY A 98 20.39 4.95 8.66
C GLY A 98 20.70 6.44 8.70
N ASN A 99 19.69 7.30 8.55
CA ASN A 99 19.78 8.76 8.47
C ASN A 99 20.24 9.33 7.11
N ASN A 100 20.01 8.61 6.03
CA ASN A 100 20.44 9.02 4.69
C ASN A 100 19.30 9.47 3.77
N LEU A 101 18.05 9.12 4.08
CA LEU A 101 16.90 9.38 3.23
C LEU A 101 15.78 10.06 4.00
N THR A 102 15.21 11.09 3.40
CA THR A 102 13.92 11.62 3.84
C THR A 102 12.79 10.65 3.49
N LEU A 103 11.65 10.78 4.17
CA LEU A 103 10.45 10.00 3.85
C LEU A 103 10.04 10.12 2.37
N THR A 104 10.19 11.32 1.80
CA THR A 104 9.88 11.58 0.39
C THR A 104 10.84 10.84 -0.54
N GLN A 105 12.13 10.84 -0.25
CA GLN A 105 13.13 10.15 -1.06
C GLN A 105 12.99 8.63 -0.99
N ALA A 106 12.79 8.08 0.21
CA ALA A 106 12.57 6.65 0.37
C ALA A 106 11.34 6.16 -0.40
N TYR A 107 10.26 6.97 -0.42
CA TYR A 107 9.08 6.67 -1.23
C TYR A 107 9.36 6.72 -2.74
N GLN A 108 10.12 7.71 -3.21
CA GLN A 108 10.53 7.82 -4.61
C GLN A 108 11.39 6.61 -5.04
N ASP A 109 12.35 6.21 -4.21
CA ASP A 109 13.20 5.05 -4.46
C ASP A 109 12.38 3.76 -4.53
N PHE A 110 11.42 3.58 -3.63
CA PHE A 110 10.51 2.44 -3.67
C PHE A 110 9.69 2.39 -4.97
N MET A 111 9.14 3.53 -5.39
CA MET A 111 8.40 3.64 -6.65
C MET A 111 9.27 3.40 -7.88
N PHE A 112 10.51 3.88 -7.86
CA PHE A 112 11.47 3.63 -8.92
C PHE A 112 11.79 2.14 -9.03
N ARG A 113 12.03 1.45 -7.90
CA ARG A 113 12.29 0.00 -7.89
C ARG A 113 11.12 -0.81 -8.46
N ILE A 114 9.88 -0.47 -8.10
CA ILE A 114 8.69 -1.10 -8.69
C ILE A 114 8.63 -0.86 -10.20
N SER A 115 8.94 0.36 -10.64
CA SER A 115 8.90 0.73 -12.06
C SER A 115 9.95 -0.05 -12.86
N VAL A 116 11.17 -0.18 -12.34
CA VAL A 116 12.25 -0.98 -12.95
C VAL A 116 11.83 -2.45 -13.06
N LEU A 117 11.36 -3.05 -11.96
CA LEU A 117 10.93 -4.45 -11.95
C LEU A 117 9.77 -4.70 -12.92
N THR A 118 8.83 -3.76 -13.01
CA THR A 118 7.70 -3.85 -13.94
C THR A 118 8.18 -3.81 -15.39
N ASN A 119 9.11 -2.90 -15.71
CA ASN A 119 9.67 -2.78 -17.06
C ASN A 119 10.45 -4.04 -17.46
N GLU A 120 11.26 -4.57 -16.54
CA GLU A 120 11.99 -5.83 -16.73
C GLU A 120 11.03 -7.00 -16.98
N SER A 121 9.95 -7.12 -16.20
CA SER A 121 8.93 -8.14 -16.38
C SER A 121 8.24 -8.03 -17.75
N GLN A 122 7.93 -6.82 -18.21
CA GLN A 122 7.34 -6.60 -19.54
C GLN A 122 8.29 -6.97 -20.68
N ILE A 123 9.58 -6.66 -20.55
CA ILE A 123 10.60 -7.05 -21.54
C ILE A 123 10.70 -8.59 -21.60
N ASN A 124 10.78 -9.24 -20.44
CA ASN A 124 10.85 -10.69 -20.35
C ASN A 124 9.60 -11.38 -20.93
N GLN A 125 8.41 -10.82 -20.65
CA GLN A 125 7.15 -11.30 -21.24
C GLN A 125 7.19 -11.20 -22.77
N LYS A 126 7.55 -10.04 -23.32
CA LYS A 126 7.66 -9.87 -24.78
C LYS A 126 8.68 -10.81 -25.41
N ALA A 127 9.80 -11.05 -24.74
CA ALA A 127 10.80 -12.00 -25.21
C ALA A 127 10.25 -13.44 -25.20
N ALA A 128 9.56 -13.85 -24.14
CA ALA A 128 8.92 -15.15 -24.04
C ALA A 128 7.82 -15.35 -25.10
N ASP A 129 6.98 -14.34 -25.33
CA ASP A 129 5.94 -14.37 -26.37
C ASP A 129 6.54 -14.51 -27.78
N ASN A 130 7.61 -13.77 -28.07
CA ASN A 130 8.33 -13.89 -29.34
C ASN A 130 8.95 -15.28 -29.51
N PHE A 131 9.58 -15.81 -28.46
CA PHE A 131 10.15 -17.15 -28.48
C PHE A 131 9.07 -18.23 -28.64
N GLN A 132 7.94 -18.10 -27.96
CA GLN A 132 6.79 -18.98 -28.10
C GLN A 132 6.25 -18.96 -29.55
N ASN A 133 6.08 -17.77 -30.14
CA ASN A 133 5.64 -17.65 -31.54
C ASN A 133 6.63 -18.30 -32.52
N GLN A 134 7.93 -18.16 -32.27
CA GLN A 134 8.96 -18.81 -33.07
C GLN A 134 8.90 -20.34 -32.95
N LEU A 135 8.77 -20.86 -31.72
CA LEU A 135 8.59 -22.30 -31.48
C LEU A 135 7.32 -22.84 -32.15
N GLN A 136 6.21 -22.10 -32.07
CA GLN A 136 4.97 -22.48 -32.75
C GLN A 136 5.16 -22.53 -34.26
N SER A 137 5.81 -21.51 -34.85
CA SER A 137 6.11 -21.49 -36.30
C SER A 137 6.99 -22.67 -36.72
N MET A 138 8.00 -23.02 -35.91
CA MET A 138 8.86 -24.19 -36.15
C MET A 138 8.07 -25.50 -36.04
N HIS A 139 7.22 -25.61 -35.01
CA HIS A 139 6.34 -26.76 -34.81
C HIS A 139 5.39 -26.94 -36.00
N ASP A 140 4.76 -25.87 -36.47
CA ASP A 140 3.82 -25.90 -37.60
C ASP A 140 4.53 -26.22 -38.92
N THR A 141 5.80 -25.82 -39.08
CA THR A 141 6.62 -26.20 -40.25
C THR A 141 6.95 -27.69 -40.28
N ILE A 142 7.18 -28.31 -39.11
CA ILE A 142 7.56 -29.73 -39.01
C ILE A 142 6.32 -30.65 -38.99
N SER A 143 5.27 -30.24 -38.26
CA SER A 143 4.06 -31.04 -38.08
C SER A 143 2.96 -30.74 -39.10
N GLY A 144 3.11 -29.64 -39.86
CA GLY A 144 2.18 -29.26 -40.91
C GLY A 144 2.20 -30.29 -42.03
N VAL A 145 1.07 -30.94 -42.25
CA VAL A 145 0.83 -31.68 -43.50
C VAL A 145 0.55 -30.66 -44.59
N SER A 146 1.42 -30.61 -45.59
CA SER A 146 1.21 -29.73 -46.76
C SER A 146 0.12 -30.32 -47.64
N LEU A 147 -1.05 -29.66 -47.68
CA LEU A 147 -2.20 -30.13 -48.47
C LEU A 147 -1.86 -30.18 -49.96
N GLU A 148 -1.02 -29.26 -50.46
CA GLU A 148 -0.51 -29.28 -51.83
C GLU A 148 0.40 -30.49 -52.10
N GLU A 149 1.26 -30.88 -51.15
CA GLU A 149 2.12 -32.07 -51.31
C GLU A 149 1.29 -33.36 -51.25
N GLU A 150 0.32 -33.43 -50.33
CA GLU A 150 -0.60 -34.56 -50.24
C GLU A 150 -1.50 -34.64 -51.49
N ALA A 151 -1.99 -33.52 -52.02
CA ALA A 151 -2.77 -33.46 -53.26
C ALA A 151 -1.95 -33.84 -54.49
N MET A 152 -0.69 -33.42 -54.56
CA MET A 152 0.22 -33.82 -55.63
C MET A 152 0.52 -35.33 -55.56
N ASN A 153 0.78 -35.86 -54.36
CA ASN A 153 0.96 -37.30 -54.16
C ASN A 153 -0.32 -38.08 -54.49
N LEU A 154 -1.50 -37.55 -54.13
CA LEU A 154 -2.78 -38.13 -54.47
C LEU A 154 -3.02 -38.13 -55.99
N SER A 155 -2.74 -37.02 -56.68
CA SER A 155 -2.83 -36.92 -58.15
C SER A 155 -1.90 -37.93 -58.81
N ARG A 156 -0.66 -38.04 -58.32
CA ARG A 156 0.30 -39.02 -58.82
C ARG A 156 -0.15 -40.46 -58.58
N LEU A 157 -0.75 -40.74 -57.42
CA LEU A 157 -1.33 -42.04 -57.12
C LEU A 157 -2.48 -42.35 -58.09
N GLN A 158 -3.36 -41.38 -58.35
CA GLN A 158 -4.46 -41.50 -59.30
C GLN A 158 -3.96 -41.74 -60.74
N GLU A 159 -2.93 -41.02 -61.18
CA GLU A 159 -2.28 -41.24 -62.48
C GLU A 159 -1.70 -42.65 -62.59
N PHE A 160 -1.00 -43.14 -61.57
CA PHE A 160 -0.50 -44.51 -61.55
C PHE A 160 -1.63 -45.54 -61.56
N TYR A 161 -2.73 -45.31 -60.85
CA TYR A 161 -3.91 -46.18 -60.90
C TYR A 161 -4.52 -46.24 -62.29
N LEU A 162 -4.68 -45.09 -62.96
CA LEU A 162 -5.19 -45.02 -64.33
C LEU A 162 -4.24 -45.71 -65.33
N ALA A 163 -2.93 -45.48 -65.20
CA ALA A 163 -1.92 -46.16 -66.01
C ALA A 163 -1.96 -47.68 -65.83
N ASN A 164 -2.06 -48.16 -64.57
CA ASN A 164 -2.20 -49.58 -64.27
C ASN A 164 -3.51 -50.18 -64.83
N ALA A 165 -4.62 -49.43 -64.79
CA ALA A 165 -5.88 -49.85 -65.39
C ALA A 165 -5.75 -50.01 -66.92
N GLN A 166 -5.06 -49.09 -67.59
CA GLN A 166 -4.78 -49.19 -69.04
C GLN A 166 -3.87 -50.39 -69.36
N ILE A 167 -2.84 -50.65 -68.54
CA ILE A 167 -1.98 -51.83 -68.69
C ILE A 167 -2.81 -53.12 -68.55
N LEU A 168 -3.71 -53.19 -67.56
CA LEU A 168 -4.61 -54.34 -67.38
C LEU A 168 -5.56 -54.52 -68.56
N GLU A 169 -6.10 -53.43 -69.10
CA GLU A 169 -6.95 -53.47 -70.29
C GLU A 169 -6.18 -53.98 -71.52
N ALA A 170 -4.96 -53.49 -71.74
CA ALA A 170 -4.07 -53.99 -72.80
C ALA A 170 -3.71 -55.47 -72.60
N ALA A 171 -3.44 -55.89 -71.36
CA ALA A 171 -3.20 -57.29 -71.02
C ALA A 171 -4.43 -58.16 -71.30
N LYS A 172 -5.64 -57.69 -70.99
CA LYS A 172 -6.90 -58.38 -71.31
C LYS A 172 -7.07 -58.51 -72.82
N LEU A 173 -6.84 -57.45 -73.59
CA LEU A 173 -6.93 -57.47 -75.06
C LEU A 173 -5.94 -58.44 -75.70
N THR A 174 -4.70 -58.51 -75.19
CA THR A 174 -3.72 -59.48 -75.67
C THR A 174 -4.12 -60.90 -75.32
N MET A 175 -4.63 -61.14 -74.11
CA MET A 175 -5.12 -62.45 -73.68
C MET A 175 -6.33 -62.91 -74.51
N ASP A 176 -7.31 -62.04 -74.74
CA ASP A 176 -8.47 -62.30 -75.59
C ASP A 176 -8.05 -62.59 -77.03
N SER A 177 -7.04 -61.88 -77.55
CA SER A 177 -6.47 -62.14 -78.88
C SER A 177 -5.83 -63.53 -78.94
N ILE A 178 -5.03 -63.92 -77.94
CA ILE A 178 -4.45 -65.27 -77.85
C ILE A 178 -5.55 -66.34 -77.80
N PHE A 179 -6.59 -66.14 -77.00
CA PHE A 179 -7.71 -67.10 -76.91
C PHE A 179 -8.52 -67.18 -78.20
N SER A 180 -8.67 -66.08 -78.95
CA SER A 180 -9.37 -66.07 -80.23
C SER A 180 -8.63 -66.87 -81.30
N LEU A 181 -7.28 -66.83 -81.29
CA LEU A 181 -6.43 -67.61 -82.19
C LEU A 181 -6.47 -69.12 -81.89
N PHE A 182 -6.79 -69.52 -80.65
CA PHE A 182 -6.96 -70.93 -80.27
C PHE A 182 -8.38 -71.48 -80.49
N ARG A 183 -9.36 -70.60 -80.76
CA ARG A 183 -10.78 -70.97 -80.97
C ARG A 183 -11.22 -71.02 -82.44
N GLY A 184 -10.34 -70.70 -83.37
CA GLY A 184 -10.48 -70.99 -84.81
C GLY A 184 -9.60 -72.15 -85.22
#